data_AF-A0A354HW66-F1
#
_entry.id   AF-A0A354HW66-F1
#
_cell.length_a   1.000
_cell.length_b   1.000
_cell.length_c   1.000
_cell.angle_alpha   90.00
_cell.angle_beta   90.00
_cell.angle_gamma   90.00
#
_symmetry.space_group_name_H-M   'P 1'
#
loop_
_entity.id
_entity.type
_entity.pdbx_description
1 polymer ?
#
loop_
_entity_poly.entity_id
_entity_poly.type
_entity_poly.pdbx_seq_one_letter_code
_entity_poly.pdbx_strand_id
1 'polypeptide(L)'
;MKQDSVIFDIIEREHQRQKKGIELIASENFVSDQVMKAMGSCLTNKYAEGYPGHRYYGGCQVVDEAETVAINRLKELFGAEWANVQPHSGAQANMAVFMACLKPGDKFMGLNLSHGGHLSH
;
A
#
# COMPACT_ATOMS: atom_id res chain seq x y z
N MET A 1 -21.10 14.98 -15.25
CA MET A 1 -20.87 13.58 -15.70
C MET A 1 -21.96 12.71 -15.10
N LYS A 2 -22.55 11.77 -15.85
CA LYS A 2 -23.52 10.81 -15.28
C LYS A 2 -22.74 9.76 -14.48
N GLN A 3 -23.21 9.44 -13.28
CA GLN A 3 -22.61 8.41 -12.43
C GLN A 3 -22.79 7.02 -13.05
N ASP A 4 -21.76 6.17 -12.97
CA ASP A 4 -21.80 4.78 -13.47
C ASP A 4 -22.59 3.88 -12.52
N SER A 5 -23.89 3.74 -12.75
CA SER A 5 -24.76 2.91 -11.90
C SER A 5 -24.33 1.44 -11.85
N VAL A 6 -23.77 0.90 -12.93
CA VAL A 6 -23.42 -0.53 -13.00
C VAL A 6 -22.31 -0.87 -12.00
N ILE A 7 -21.27 -0.05 -11.96
CA ILE A 7 -20.15 -0.23 -11.02
C ILE A 7 -20.61 -0.02 -9.57
N PHE A 8 -21.40 1.03 -9.31
CA PHE A 8 -21.87 1.29 -7.94
C PHE A 8 -22.84 0.22 -7.43
N ASP A 9 -23.65 -0.40 -8.30
CA ASP A 9 -24.50 -1.54 -7.92
C ASP A 9 -23.67 -2.79 -7.59
N ILE A 10 -22.52 -3.00 -8.26
CA ILE A 10 -21.58 -4.09 -7.92
C ILE A 10 -20.93 -3.82 -6.56
N ILE A 11 -20.45 -2.60 -6.33
CA ILE A 11 -19.82 -2.20 -5.06
C ILE A 11 -20.78 -2.41 -3.89
N GLU A 12 -22.04 -2.00 -4.02
CA GLU A 12 -23.02 -2.18 -2.94
C GLU A 12 -23.33 -3.66 -2.70
N ARG A 13 -23.40 -4.50 -3.74
CA ARG A 13 -23.57 -5.95 -3.55
C ARG A 13 -22.39 -6.59 -2.80
N GLU A 14 -21.16 -6.18 -3.09
CA GLU A 14 -19.97 -6.66 -2.36
C GLU A 14 -19.96 -6.16 -0.91
N HIS A 15 -20.31 -4.91 -0.67
CA HIS A 15 -20.46 -4.35 0.68
C HIS A 15 -21.51 -5.11 1.50
N GLN A 16 -22.64 -5.49 0.90
CA GLN A 16 -23.65 -6.33 1.55
C GLN A 16 -23.16 -7.77 1.79
N ARG A 17 -22.34 -8.34 0.90
CA ARG A 17 -21.70 -9.65 1.11
C ARG A 17 -20.79 -9.61 2.34
N GLN A 18 -19.90 -8.63 2.42
CA GLN A 18 -18.98 -8.44 3.55
C GLN A 18 -19.70 -8.24 4.89
N LYS A 19 -20.83 -7.51 4.89
CA LYS A 19 -21.62 -7.26 6.11
C LYS A 19 -22.40 -8.47 6.63
N LYS A 20 -22.75 -9.40 5.74
CA LYS A 20 -23.61 -10.55 6.06
C LYS A 20 -22.83 -11.86 6.16
N GLY A 21 -21.63 -11.90 5.59
CA GLY A 21 -20.71 -13.02 5.64
C GLY A 21 -19.91 -13.06 6.94
N ILE A 22 -19.39 -14.24 7.24
CA ILE A 22 -18.33 -14.42 8.23
C ILE A 22 -17.05 -14.60 7.42
N GLU A 23 -16.18 -13.59 7.43
CA GLU A 23 -14.91 -13.63 6.71
C GLU A 23 -13.83 -14.29 7.58
N LEU A 24 -13.33 -15.45 7.13
CA LEU A 24 -12.35 -16.27 7.85
C LEU A 24 -11.00 -16.38 7.12
N ILE A 25 -10.80 -15.60 6.06
CA ILE A 25 -9.54 -15.53 5.34
C ILE A 25 -8.57 -14.72 6.19
N ALA A 26 -7.51 -15.38 6.68
CA ALA A 26 -6.60 -14.81 7.68
C ALA A 26 -5.89 -13.51 7.23
N SER A 27 -5.74 -13.28 5.93
CA SER A 27 -5.10 -12.11 5.35
C SER A 27 -6.07 -10.97 5.00
N GLU A 28 -7.37 -11.19 5.13
CA GLU A 28 -8.38 -10.15 4.88
C GLU A 28 -8.68 -9.36 6.15
N ASN A 29 -9.12 -8.12 5.98
CA ASN A 29 -9.55 -7.26 7.08
C ASN A 29 -10.47 -6.14 6.56
N PHE A 30 -11.19 -5.50 7.47
CA PHE A 30 -12.00 -4.31 7.19
C PHE A 30 -11.26 -3.06 7.64
N VAL A 31 -10.90 -2.20 6.68
CA VAL A 31 -10.34 -0.88 6.98
C VAL A 31 -11.43 0.07 7.48
N SER A 32 -11.03 1.13 8.18
CA SER A 32 -12.00 2.14 8.64
C SER A 32 -12.49 3.04 7.50
N ASP A 33 -13.66 3.64 7.68
CA ASP A 33 -14.23 4.61 6.72
C ASP A 33 -13.27 5.77 6.43
N GLN A 34 -12.47 6.19 7.40
CA GLN A 34 -11.49 7.26 7.22
C GLN A 34 -10.37 6.86 6.25
N VAL A 35 -9.92 5.60 6.29
CA VAL A 35 -8.93 5.07 5.35
C VAL A 35 -9.52 5.04 3.93
N MET A 36 -10.75 4.53 3.78
CA MET A 36 -11.42 4.51 2.48
C MET A 36 -11.61 5.91 1.90
N LYS A 37 -12.00 6.88 2.74
CA LYS A 37 -12.21 8.28 2.34
C LYS A 37 -10.91 8.96 1.88
N ALA A 38 -9.78 8.64 2.51
CA ALA A 38 -8.47 9.13 2.10
C ALA A 38 -8.00 8.51 0.77
N MET A 39 -8.20 7.20 0.59
CA MET A 39 -7.81 6.47 -0.64
C MET A 39 -8.56 6.97 -1.89
N GLY A 40 -9.81 7.40 -1.75
CA GLY A 40 -10.62 7.99 -2.82
C GLY A 40 -10.47 9.51 -3.00
N SER A 41 -9.42 10.13 -2.45
CA SER A 41 -9.25 11.59 -2.43
C SER A 41 -8.48 12.13 -3.64
N CYS A 42 -8.37 13.46 -3.73
CA CYS A 42 -7.63 14.16 -4.79
C CYS A 42 -6.11 13.91 -4.77
N LEU A 43 -5.56 13.27 -3.72
CA LEU A 43 -4.14 12.90 -3.67
C LEU A 43 -3.75 12.01 -4.87
N THR A 44 -4.70 11.20 -5.39
CA THR A 44 -4.49 10.38 -6.59
C THR A 44 -4.12 11.17 -7.85
N ASN A 45 -4.41 12.48 -7.89
CA ASN A 45 -4.15 13.31 -9.06
C ASN A 45 -2.70 13.82 -9.11
N LYS A 46 -1.92 13.68 -8.02
CA LYS A 46 -0.59 14.27 -7.94
C LYS A 46 0.49 13.27 -8.31
N TYR A 47 1.26 13.63 -9.33
CA TYR A 47 2.52 12.98 -9.66
C TYR A 47 3.65 13.54 -8.78
N ALA A 48 4.32 12.70 -8.00
CA ALA A 48 5.25 13.11 -6.93
C ALA A 48 6.51 12.23 -6.84
N GLU A 49 7.12 11.90 -7.99
CA GLU A 49 8.37 11.12 -8.02
C GLU A 49 9.49 11.81 -7.22
N GLY A 50 10.28 10.97 -6.54
CA GLY A 50 11.31 11.38 -5.60
C GLY A 50 10.87 11.17 -4.16
N TYR A 51 11.52 11.89 -3.24
CA TYR A 51 11.20 11.85 -1.80
C TYR A 51 10.81 13.25 -1.31
N PRO A 52 10.17 13.39 -0.12
CA PRO A 52 9.84 14.70 0.44
C PRO A 52 11.03 15.66 0.43
N GLY A 53 10.85 16.88 -0.09
CA GLY A 53 11.92 17.87 -0.27
C GLY A 53 12.87 17.65 -1.46
N HIS A 54 12.81 16.47 -2.10
CA HIS A 54 13.66 16.08 -3.23
C HIS A 54 12.81 15.45 -4.35
N ARG A 55 11.90 16.26 -4.91
CA ARG A 55 10.96 15.84 -5.96
C ARG A 55 11.45 16.21 -7.36
N TYR A 56 11.12 15.39 -8.34
CA TYR A 56 11.37 15.68 -9.76
C TYR A 56 10.34 16.66 -10.36
N TYR A 57 9.19 16.84 -9.70
CA TYR A 57 8.09 17.69 -10.14
C TYR A 57 7.75 18.77 -9.11
N GLY A 58 7.33 19.94 -9.59
CA GLY A 58 6.80 21.02 -8.76
C GLY A 58 5.43 20.72 -8.15
N GLY A 59 5.03 21.56 -7.18
CA GLY A 59 3.69 21.51 -6.58
C GLY A 59 3.48 20.37 -5.57
N CYS A 60 4.54 19.80 -5.01
CA CYS A 60 4.46 18.64 -4.12
C CYS A 60 4.39 18.99 -2.63
N GLN A 61 4.36 20.28 -2.27
CA GLN A 61 4.48 20.74 -0.87
C GLN A 61 3.45 20.07 0.05
N VAL A 62 2.20 19.95 -0.40
CA VAL A 62 1.11 19.36 0.39
C VAL A 62 1.20 17.83 0.46
N VAL A 63 1.62 17.16 -0.62
CA VAL A 63 1.75 15.69 -0.62
C VAL A 63 2.98 15.23 0.16
N ASP A 64 4.02 16.07 0.24
CA ASP A 64 5.19 15.86 1.09
C ASP A 64 4.80 15.81 2.58
N GLU A 65 3.85 16.64 3.01
CA GLU A 65 3.31 16.58 4.39
C GLU A 65 2.66 15.22 4.66
N ALA A 66 1.83 14.71 3.74
CA ALA A 66 1.16 13.43 3.89
C ALA A 66 2.17 12.26 3.97
N GLU A 67 3.16 12.24 3.08
CA GLU A 67 4.21 11.21 3.08
C GLU A 67 5.08 11.29 4.34
N THR A 68 5.45 12.50 4.78
CA THR A 68 6.24 12.73 5.99
C THR A 68 5.50 12.24 7.24
N VAL A 69 4.19 12.52 7.35
CA VAL A 69 3.37 12.02 8.46
C VAL A 69 3.32 10.49 8.46
N ALA A 70 3.16 9.86 7.29
CA ALA A 70 3.15 8.40 7.18
C ALA A 70 4.49 7.78 7.62
N ILE A 71 5.62 8.32 7.14
CA ILE A 71 6.96 7.88 7.53
C ILE A 71 7.15 8.00 9.05
N ASN A 72 6.85 9.16 9.63
CA ASN A 72 7.05 9.39 11.06
C ASN A 72 6.19 8.46 11.92
N ARG A 73 4.93 8.24 11.54
CA ARG A 73 4.03 7.31 12.25
C ARG A 73 4.53 5.87 12.20
N LEU A 74 5.07 5.41 11.07
CA LEU A 74 5.65 4.06 11.00
C LEU A 74 6.91 3.95 11.87
N LYS A 75 7.77 4.97 11.83
CA LYS A 75 8.96 5.01 12.68
C LYS A 75 8.60 4.95 14.17
N GLU A 76 7.59 5.72 14.59
CA GLU A 76 7.08 5.69 15.96
C GLU A 76 6.45 4.33 16.31
N LEU A 77 5.57 3.81 15.44
CA LEU A 77 4.83 2.58 15.69
C LEU A 77 5.74 1.35 15.83
N PHE A 78 6.78 1.26 15.02
CA PHE A 78 7.69 0.10 14.98
C PHE A 78 9.05 0.35 15.63
N GLY A 79 9.30 1.55 16.17
CA GLY A 79 10.62 1.93 16.70
C GLY A 79 11.72 1.91 15.63
N ALA A 80 11.38 2.19 14.37
CA ALA A 80 12.30 2.08 13.24
C ALA A 80 13.11 3.37 13.04
N GLU A 81 14.39 3.22 12.68
CA GLU A 81 15.26 4.35 12.33
C GLU A 81 14.83 4.98 10.98
N TRP A 82 14.39 4.14 10.03
CA TRP A 82 13.99 4.52 8.69
C TRP A 82 12.72 3.78 8.26
N ALA A 83 11.91 4.41 7.42
CA ALA A 83 10.73 3.80 6.81
C ALA A 83 10.53 4.34 5.38
N ASN A 84 10.20 3.46 4.45
CA ASN A 84 9.76 3.82 3.09
C ASN A 84 8.30 3.39 2.91
N VAL A 85 7.44 4.35 2.54
CA VAL A 85 5.98 4.17 2.42
C VAL A 85 5.49 4.17 0.97
N GLN A 86 6.40 4.12 0.00
CA GLN A 86 6.07 4.18 -1.43
C GLN A 86 5.77 2.83 -2.12
N PRO A 87 6.20 1.64 -1.64
CA PRO A 87 5.81 0.38 -2.28
C PRO A 87 4.29 0.20 -2.33
N HIS A 88 3.73 -0.09 -3.51
CA HIS A 88 2.27 -0.18 -3.66
C HIS A 88 1.65 -1.45 -3.06
N SER A 89 2.45 -2.49 -2.80
CA SER A 89 2.02 -3.72 -2.15
C SER A 89 3.20 -4.53 -1.59
N GLY A 90 2.93 -5.58 -0.82
CA GLY A 90 3.95 -6.39 -0.14
C GLY A 90 4.97 -7.05 -1.09
N ALA A 91 4.52 -7.60 -2.22
CA ALA A 91 5.41 -8.24 -3.18
C ALA A 91 6.42 -7.25 -3.81
N GLN A 92 6.00 -6.01 -4.07
CA GLN A 92 6.88 -4.96 -4.58
C GLN A 92 7.83 -4.42 -3.51
N ALA A 93 7.42 -4.43 -2.23
CA ALA A 93 8.32 -4.12 -1.12
C ALA A 93 9.46 -5.15 -1.03
N ASN A 94 9.17 -6.45 -1.12
CA ASN A 94 10.20 -7.50 -1.16
C ASN A 94 11.12 -7.32 -2.38
N MET A 95 10.56 -7.05 -3.55
CA MET A 95 11.32 -6.81 -4.77
C MET A 95 12.30 -5.64 -4.62
N ALA A 96 11.87 -4.54 -3.99
CA ALA A 96 12.72 -3.38 -3.73
C ALA A 96 13.92 -3.75 -2.82
N VAL A 97 13.71 -4.57 -1.79
CA VAL A 97 14.79 -5.06 -0.92
C VAL A 97 15.77 -5.94 -1.71
N PHE A 98 15.28 -6.86 -2.53
CA PHE A 98 16.15 -7.70 -3.36
C PHE A 98 16.97 -6.86 -4.35
N MET A 99 16.36 -5.88 -5.02
CA MET A 99 17.09 -5.00 -5.95
C MET A 99 18.10 -4.09 -5.25
N ALA A 100 17.86 -3.72 -3.99
CA ALA A 100 18.78 -2.90 -3.21
C ALA A 100 19.97 -3.71 -2.66
N CYS A 101 19.75 -4.97 -2.27
CA CYS A 101 20.73 -5.76 -1.53
C CYS A 101 21.42 -6.86 -2.34
N LEU A 102 20.81 -7.31 -3.44
CA LEU A 102 21.26 -8.47 -4.22
C LEU A 102 21.57 -8.07 -5.67
N LYS A 103 22.43 -8.87 -6.31
CA LYS A 103 22.70 -8.82 -7.74
C LYS A 103 22.03 -10.00 -8.45
N PRO A 104 21.76 -9.89 -9.77
CA PRO A 104 21.29 -11.03 -10.56
C PRO A 104 22.24 -12.24 -10.40
N GLY A 105 21.68 -13.39 -10.02
CA GLY A 105 22.42 -14.63 -9.76
C GLY A 105 22.76 -14.89 -8.29
N ASP A 106 22.62 -13.90 -7.41
CA ASP A 106 22.74 -14.12 -5.97
C ASP A 106 21.64 -15.05 -5.47
N LYS A 107 21.96 -15.81 -4.42
CA LYS A 107 21.03 -16.75 -3.79
C LYS A 107 20.46 -16.15 -2.52
N PHE A 108 19.18 -16.41 -2.29
CA PHE A 108 18.52 -16.14 -1.01
C PHE A 108 17.72 -17.37 -0.58
N MET A 109 17.30 -17.42 0.68
CA MET A 109 16.57 -18.55 1.24
C MET A 109 15.27 -18.06 1.86
N GLY A 110 14.15 -18.60 1.37
CA GLY A 110 12.80 -18.37 1.88
C GLY A 110 12.15 -19.67 2.37
N LEU A 111 11.04 -19.54 3.09
CA LEU A 111 10.21 -20.69 3.47
C LEU A 111 9.52 -21.23 2.21
N ASN A 112 9.53 -22.56 2.03
CA ASN A 112 8.85 -23.21 0.90
C ASN A 112 7.35 -22.88 0.90
N LEU A 113 6.79 -22.54 -0.26
CA LEU A 113 5.37 -22.19 -0.43
C LEU A 113 4.42 -23.25 0.12
N SER A 114 4.69 -24.54 -0.17
CA SER A 114 3.86 -25.66 0.32
C SER A 114 3.92 -25.84 1.83
N HIS A 115 4.90 -25.21 2.50
CA HIS A 115 5.08 -25.22 3.94
C HIS A 115 4.69 -23.87 4.59
N GLY A 116 3.94 -23.02 3.89
CA GLY A 116 3.47 -21.73 4.41
C GLY A 116 4.34 -20.53 4.02
N GLY A 117 5.21 -20.69 3.02
CA GLY A 117 5.92 -19.57 2.40
C GLY A 117 4.98 -18.59 1.67
N HIS A 118 5.56 -17.48 1.19
CA HIS A 118 4.85 -16.51 0.34
C HIS A 118 5.49 -16.48 -1.05
N LEU A 119 4.71 -16.17 -2.08
CA LEU A 119 5.15 -16.20 -3.49
C LEU A 119 6.33 -15.25 -3.80
N SER A 120 6.54 -14.22 -2.98
CA SER A 120 7.64 -13.26 -3.12
C SER A 120 8.86 -13.58 -2.24
N HIS A 121 8.94 -14.80 -1.71
CA HIS A 121 10.09 -15.39 -1.03
C HIS A 121 10.62 -16.58 -1.85
#